data_AF-D2H6W8-F1
#
_entry.id   AF-D2H6W8-F1
#
_cell.length_a   1.000
_cell.length_b   1.000
_cell.length_c   1.000
_cell.angle_alpha   90.00
_cell.angle_beta   90.00
_cell.angle_gamma   90.00
#
_symmetry.space_group_name_H-M   'P 1'
#
loop_
_entity.id
_entity.type
_entity.pdbx_description
1 polymer ?
#
loop_
_entity_poly.entity_id
_entity_poly.type
_entity_poly.pdbx_seq_one_letter_code
_entity_poly.pdbx_strand_id
1 'polypeptide(L)' 'ELEVFQKDGERKIQSRQQLPVGTTWGPFAGKMDLNNNSLKTKAQVPMVLTAGPKWLLDVTWQGVEDNKNNCIVYSK' A
#
# COMPACT_ATOMS: atom_id res chain seq x y z
N GLU A 1 -3.61 -6.83 -13.41
CA GLU A 1 -2.17 -6.81 -13.06
C GLU A 1 -1.92 -7.19 -11.62
N LEU A 2 -2.64 -6.59 -10.68
CA LEU A 2 -2.58 -6.93 -9.26
C LEU A 2 -3.74 -7.85 -8.85
N GLU A 3 -3.54 -8.58 -7.76
CA GLU A 3 -4.58 -9.38 -7.12
C GLU A 3 -4.46 -9.40 -5.61
N VAL A 4 -5.60 -9.65 -4.96
CA VAL A 4 -5.66 -9.93 -3.53
C VAL A 4 -5.36 -11.40 -3.33
N PHE A 5 -4.36 -11.70 -2.50
CA PHE A 5 -3.94 -13.03 -2.12
C PHE A 5 -4.06 -13.19 -0.59
N GLN A 6 -4.46 -14.36 -0.13
CA GLN A 6 -4.50 -14.69 1.30
C GLN A 6 -3.37 -15.67 1.61
N LYS A 7 -2.52 -15.32 2.57
CA LYS A 7 -1.43 -16.18 3.04
C LYS A 7 -1.36 -16.12 4.56
N ASP A 8 -1.35 -17.26 5.22
CA ASP A 8 -1.19 -17.35 6.68
C ASP A 8 -2.22 -16.51 7.46
N GLY A 9 -3.44 -16.36 6.91
CA GLY A 9 -4.50 -15.51 7.47
C GLY A 9 -4.37 -14.02 7.17
N GLU A 10 -3.26 -13.58 6.56
CA GLU A 10 -3.04 -12.20 6.14
C GLU A 10 -3.51 -11.97 4.70
N ARG A 11 -4.22 -10.86 4.48
CA ARG A 11 -4.56 -10.38 3.14
C ARG A 11 -3.40 -9.55 2.59
N LYS A 12 -2.93 -9.89 1.39
CA LYS A 12 -1.80 -9.26 0.71
C LYS A 12 -2.18 -8.89 -0.72
N ILE A 13 -1.48 -7.92 -1.30
CA ILE A 13 -1.56 -7.60 -2.72
C ILE A 13 -0.32 -8.16 -3.40
N GLN A 14 -0.49 -8.90 -4.49
CA GLN A 14 0.60 -9.41 -5.30
C GLN A 14 0.37 -9.10 -6.78
N SER A 15 1.42 -9.14 -7.58
CA SER A 15 1.30 -9.08 -9.03
C SER A 15 0.93 -10.46 -9.58
N ARG A 16 0.02 -10.49 -10.56
CA ARG A 16 -0.36 -11.71 -11.30
C ARG A 16 0.72 -12.16 -12.28
N GLN A 17 1.64 -11.25 -12.60
CA GLN A 17 2.73 -11.43 -13.54
C GLN A 17 3.92 -10.56 -13.10
N GLN A 18 5.11 -10.80 -13.65
CA GLN A 18 6.23 -9.90 -13.45
C GLN A 18 5.90 -8.52 -14.01
N LEU A 19 6.13 -7.47 -13.21
CA LEU A 19 5.90 -6.10 -13.62
C LEU A 19 7.23 -5.46 -14.06
N PRO A 20 7.26 -4.74 -15.19
CA PRO A 20 8.42 -3.94 -15.57
C PRO A 20 8.75 -2.90 -14.50
N VAL A 21 10.04 -2.65 -14.27
CA VAL A 21 10.49 -1.55 -13.41
C VAL A 21 10.00 -0.23 -14.00
N GLY A 22 9.43 0.63 -13.16
CA GLY A 22 8.84 1.90 -13.58
C GLY A 22 7.37 1.80 -14.01
N THR A 23 6.72 0.63 -13.87
CA THR A 23 5.26 0.54 -13.99
C THR A 23 4.61 1.49 -12.99
N THR A 24 3.68 2.33 -13.47
CA THR A 24 2.96 3.29 -12.63
C THR A 24 1.46 3.04 -12.72
N TRP A 25 0.75 3.30 -11.63
CA TRP A 25 -0.71 3.30 -11.58
C TRP A 25 -1.21 4.66 -11.12
N GLY A 26 -2.32 5.12 -11.69
CA GLY A 26 -2.92 6.40 -11.36
C GLY A 26 -2.57 7.51 -12.37
N PRO A 27 -2.95 8.77 -12.08
CA PRO A 27 -3.34 9.31 -10.77
C PRO A 27 -4.67 8.78 -10.24
N PHE A 28 -4.78 8.70 -8.92
CA PHE A 28 -6.03 8.35 -8.24
C PHE A 28 -6.52 9.52 -7.41
N ALA A 29 -7.84 9.73 -7.41
CA ALA A 29 -8.46 10.67 -6.48
C ALA A 29 -8.32 10.15 -5.04
N GLY A 30 -7.99 11.04 -4.11
CA GLY A 30 -7.84 10.71 -2.69
C GLY A 30 -6.89 11.66 -1.98
N LYS A 31 -6.75 11.46 -0.67
CA LYS A 31 -5.79 12.14 0.20
C LYS A 31 -5.00 11.11 1.00
N MET A 32 -3.76 11.48 1.31
CA MET A 32 -2.88 10.78 2.25
C MET A 32 -2.96 11.51 3.59
N ASP A 33 -3.69 10.94 4.54
CA ASP A 33 -3.89 11.52 5.87
C ASP A 33 -3.05 10.78 6.92
N LEU A 34 -2.68 11.47 7.99
CA LEU A 34 -1.96 10.84 9.09
C LEU A 34 -2.91 9.97 9.93
N ASN A 35 -2.50 8.74 10.21
CA ASN A 35 -3.21 7.85 11.11
C ASN A 35 -2.96 8.26 12.56
N ASN A 36 -3.95 8.92 13.18
CA ASN A 36 -3.83 9.48 14.54
C ASN A 36 -4.23 8.49 15.65
N ASN A 37 -4.31 7.19 15.37
CA ASN A 37 -4.62 6.20 16.39
C ASN A 37 -3.43 5.98 17.33
N SER A 38 -3.57 6.45 18.56
CA SER A 38 -2.57 6.37 19.64
C SER A 38 -2.44 4.96 20.28
N LEU A 39 -2.95 3.90 19.63
CA LEU A 39 -2.95 2.55 20.17
C LEU A 39 -1.62 1.84 19.84
N LYS A 40 -0.78 1.71 20.88
CA LYS A 40 0.60 1.21 20.85
C LYS A 40 0.72 -0.29 20.54
N THR A 41 0.36 -0.75 19.35
CA THR A 41 0.65 -2.14 18.94
C THR A 41 1.15 -2.22 17.50
N LYS A 42 2.44 -2.54 17.36
CA LYS A 42 3.23 -2.84 16.14
C LYS A 42 3.14 -1.79 15.02
N ALA A 43 4.18 -0.95 14.97
CA ALA A 43 4.65 -0.16 13.80
C ALA A 43 3.57 0.09 12.73
N GLN A 44 2.56 0.88 13.09
CA GLN A 44 1.51 1.25 12.17
C GLN A 44 2.08 2.34 11.26
N VAL A 45 2.08 2.12 9.94
CA VAL A 45 2.46 3.20 9.02
C VAL A 45 1.54 4.38 9.30
N PRO A 46 2.09 5.59 9.48
CA PRO A 46 1.31 6.73 9.93
C PRO A 46 0.39 7.28 8.84
N MET A 47 0.09 6.56 7.77
CA MET A 47 -0.62 7.08 6.61
C MET A 47 -1.85 6.22 6.26
N VAL A 48 -2.97 6.89 5.96
CA VAL A 48 -4.21 6.31 5.47
C VAL A 48 -4.59 6.98 4.15
N LEU A 49 -5.13 6.19 3.21
CA LEU A 49 -5.73 6.69 1.98
C LEU A 49 -7.25 6.79 2.13
N THR A 50 -7.82 7.90 1.68
CA THR A 50 -9.26 8.16 1.76
C THR A 50 -10.05 7.70 0.54
N ALA A 51 -9.36 7.45 -0.59
CA ALA A 51 -9.96 6.95 -1.82
C ALA A 51 -8.90 6.29 -2.71
N GLY A 52 -9.36 5.63 -3.77
CA GLY A 52 -8.53 4.90 -4.72
C GLY A 52 -9.09 3.51 -5.02
N PRO A 53 -8.45 2.76 -5.93
CA PRO A 53 -8.87 1.41 -6.22
C PRO A 53 -8.71 0.52 -4.98
N LYS A 54 -9.58 -0.48 -4.83
CA LYS A 54 -9.62 -1.35 -3.66
C LYS A 54 -8.26 -1.97 -3.29
N TRP A 55 -7.47 -2.39 -4.28
CA TRP A 55 -6.15 -2.96 -4.03
C TRP A 55 -5.22 -1.97 -3.33
N LEU A 56 -5.30 -0.68 -3.65
CA LEU A 56 -4.47 0.37 -3.06
C LEU A 56 -4.91 0.69 -1.61
N LEU A 57 -6.17 0.44 -1.27
CA LEU A 57 -6.68 0.55 0.10
C LEU A 57 -6.37 -0.70 0.93
N ASP A 58 -6.18 -1.85 0.27
CA ASP A 58 -5.91 -3.14 0.90
C ASP A 58 -4.40 -3.48 1.01
N VAL A 59 -3.48 -2.64 0.50
CA VAL A 59 -2.02 -2.89 0.63
C VAL A 59 -1.55 -2.78 2.08
N THR A 60 -0.59 -3.63 2.45
CA THR A 60 0.17 -3.45 3.69
C THR A 60 1.20 -2.34 3.48
N TRP A 61 1.02 -1.23 4.18
CA TRP A 61 1.95 -0.14 4.16
C TRP A 61 3.23 -0.49 4.91
N GLN A 62 4.38 -0.07 4.38
CA GLN A 62 5.69 -0.16 5.01
C GLN A 62 6.37 1.23 4.97
N GLY A 63 7.31 1.48 5.88
CA GLY A 63 8.12 2.72 5.87
C GLY A 63 8.95 2.81 4.60
N VAL A 64 9.18 4.02 4.09
CA VAL A 64 9.87 4.24 2.79
C VAL A 64 11.32 3.74 2.82
N GLU A 65 11.93 3.77 4.00
CA GLU A 65 13.27 3.26 4.29
C GLU A 65 13.40 1.72 4.31
N ASP A 66 12.30 0.96 4.17
CA ASP A 66 12.37 -0.51 4.09
C ASP A 66 12.81 -0.96 2.69
N ASN A 67 13.99 -1.59 2.61
CA ASN A 67 14.56 -2.13 1.38
C ASN A 67 13.75 -3.31 0.77
N LYS A 68 12.66 -3.74 1.42
CA LYS A 68 11.72 -4.75 0.91
C LYS A 68 10.56 -4.14 0.13
N ASN A 69 10.52 -2.82 -0.03
CA ASN A 69 9.48 -2.14 -0.79
C ASN A 69 9.66 -2.37 -2.30
N ASN A 70 8.67 -2.99 -2.92
CA ASN A 70 8.62 -3.15 -4.39
C ASN A 70 7.99 -1.95 -5.09
N CYS A 71 7.20 -1.14 -4.37
CA CYS A 71 6.46 -0.01 -4.93
C CYS A 71 6.43 1.15 -3.92
N ILE A 72 6.28 2.36 -4.44
CA ILE A 72 6.06 3.57 -3.66
C ILE A 72 4.72 4.20 -4.05
N VAL A 73 4.07 4.86 -3.11
CA VAL A 73 2.89 5.69 -3.37
C VAL A 73 3.27 7.11 -3.00
N TYR A 74 2.96 8.06 -3.89
CA TYR A 74 3.30 9.47 -3.70
C TYR A 74 2.11 10.35 -4.07
N SER A 75 2.02 11.49 -3.39
CA SER A 75 1.16 12.62 -3.77
C SER A 75 2.04 13.71 -4.39
N LYS A 76 1.51 14.44 -5.37
CA LYS A 76 2.07 15.74 -5.74
C LYS A 76 1.57 16.82 -4.79
#